data_AF-A0A0Q5M0S8-F1
#
_entry.id   AF-A0A0Q5M0S8-F1
#
_cell.length_a   1.000
_cell.length_b   1.000
_cell.length_c   1.000
_cell.angle_alpha   90.00
_cell.angle_beta   90.00
_cell.angle_gamma   90.00
#
_symmetry.space_group_name_H-M   'P 1'
#
loop_
_entity.id
_entity.type
_entity.pdbx_description
1 polymer ?
#
loop_
_entity_poly.entity_id
_entity_poly.type
_entity_poly.pdbx_seq_one_letter_code
_entity_poly.pdbx_strand_id
1 'polypeptide(L)'
;MTHRISTFVTAFALAGLAVFLGILQALVVAPEARALTGAGHGPGYLSSDGWWLGTYRMDDGEQGFCLNAGKPSPTGHGLDYAEAAALGWYTPPQAASLAYISRTWAGTGDQLTAAAGQIATWLVAGLNGHTPEEVASRAGADAARVLARAYEMVDEAARLGSNAVRADAVVELAETGPGRLRVELTVERPSGPELVAPGTHLARVTLDGAVFSDGTTTAEVPTGTDIEITPTGVDTSVTVTARAELSALPYGDRMLVAVPHDDAQSVLIAVFATAEARAEATATGPSPLPFQPLVATVTSAPEAVPGALIHDRLTVSVDTTDGLLPSWGVRATDDGFEPVEAVVESTLHGPFGDPIVQSDTIPEGSPVVCVVETAVNGTGEYDTPECTLPAAGHYVWTERIDPTSMDPDAGGERIRPWQSDFGIASEMTMASAPAEVAPAQLAATGGSVEAGPAAFAATLVGLGIVSALIARSTRRGAHRADRRGVRR
;
A
#
# COMPACT_ATOMS: atom_id res chain seq x y z
N MET A 1 -9.02 -0.26 -54.34
CA MET A 1 -7.75 0.46 -54.15
C MET A 1 -7.21 0.39 -52.71
N THR A 2 -7.73 -0.51 -51.85
CA THR A 2 -7.38 -0.59 -50.42
C THR A 2 -6.35 -1.67 -50.07
N HIS A 3 -6.07 -2.62 -50.97
CA HIS A 3 -5.10 -3.71 -50.70
C HIS A 3 -3.62 -3.34 -50.90
N ARG A 4 -3.30 -2.25 -51.63
CA ARG A 4 -1.91 -1.88 -51.94
C ARG A 4 -1.22 -1.04 -50.85
N ILE A 5 -2.00 -0.38 -49.98
CA ILE A 5 -1.43 0.47 -48.91
C ILE A 5 -0.94 -0.39 -47.73
N SER A 6 -1.60 -1.52 -47.47
CA SER A 6 -1.21 -2.44 -46.39
C SER A 6 0.16 -3.08 -46.61
N THR A 7 0.51 -3.46 -47.85
CA THR A 7 1.78 -4.15 -48.13
C THR A 7 3.02 -3.25 -48.00
N PHE A 8 2.87 -1.94 -48.25
CA PHE A 8 3.98 -0.99 -48.11
C PHE A 8 4.30 -0.66 -46.65
N VAL A 9 3.28 -0.60 -45.78
CA VAL A 9 3.48 -0.34 -44.34
C VAL A 9 4.16 -1.53 -43.66
N THR A 10 3.81 -2.77 -44.03
CA THR A 10 4.46 -3.96 -43.47
C THR A 10 5.92 -4.10 -43.91
N ALA A 11 6.24 -3.76 -45.17
CA ALA A 11 7.60 -3.81 -45.68
C ALA A 11 8.53 -2.77 -45.01
N PHE A 12 8.03 -1.56 -44.76
CA PHE A 12 8.79 -0.52 -44.04
C PHE A 12 8.99 -0.87 -42.56
N ALA A 13 7.98 -1.47 -41.90
CA ALA A 13 8.11 -1.92 -40.51
C ALA A 13 9.14 -3.05 -40.36
N LEU A 14 9.17 -4.01 -41.31
CA LEU A 14 10.15 -5.10 -41.32
C LEU A 14 11.58 -4.62 -41.62
N ALA A 15 11.73 -3.68 -42.55
CA ALA A 15 13.04 -3.07 -42.84
C ALA A 15 13.56 -2.22 -41.67
N GLY A 16 12.67 -1.46 -41.01
CA GLY A 16 13.00 -0.69 -39.81
C GLY A 16 13.40 -1.58 -38.63
N LEU A 17 12.70 -2.69 -38.43
CA LEU A 17 13.04 -3.68 -37.39
C LEU A 17 14.40 -4.36 -37.67
N ALA A 18 14.71 -4.68 -38.91
CA ALA A 18 16.00 -5.27 -39.28
C ALA A 18 17.18 -4.29 -39.09
N VAL A 19 16.98 -3.01 -39.41
CA VAL A 19 17.99 -1.96 -39.17
C VAL A 19 18.15 -1.70 -37.67
N PHE A 20 17.05 -1.68 -36.90
CA PHE A 20 17.11 -1.50 -35.44
C PHE A 20 17.80 -2.69 -34.75
N LEU A 21 17.53 -3.93 -35.16
CA LEU A 21 18.23 -5.13 -34.69
C LEU A 21 19.72 -5.13 -35.08
N GLY A 22 20.06 -4.68 -36.30
CA GLY A 22 21.46 -4.56 -36.73
C GLY A 22 22.23 -3.50 -35.95
N ILE A 23 21.60 -2.38 -35.59
CA ILE A 23 22.20 -1.32 -34.76
C ILE A 23 22.32 -1.78 -33.30
N LEU A 24 21.34 -2.51 -32.76
CA LEU A 24 21.43 -3.11 -31.42
C LEU A 24 22.57 -4.14 -31.33
N GLN A 25 22.80 -4.94 -32.38
CA GLN A 25 23.92 -5.89 -32.43
C GLN A 25 25.28 -5.21 -32.58
N ALA A 26 25.36 -4.03 -33.21
CA ALA A 26 26.60 -3.26 -33.33
C ALA A 26 26.96 -2.48 -32.05
N LEU A 27 26.01 -2.24 -31.15
CA LEU A 27 26.23 -1.58 -29.86
C LEU A 27 26.64 -2.55 -28.74
N VAL A 28 26.47 -3.86 -28.94
CA VAL A 28 27.02 -4.91 -28.06
C VAL A 28 28.34 -5.40 -28.67
N VAL A 29 29.37 -4.56 -28.62
CA VAL A 29 30.74 -5.06 -28.74
C VAL A 29 31.01 -5.81 -27.44
N ALA A 30 30.75 -7.12 -27.43
CA ALA A 30 31.30 -7.97 -26.38
C ALA A 30 32.82 -7.72 -26.38
N PRO A 31 33.44 -7.43 -25.22
CA PRO A 31 34.89 -7.32 -25.17
C PRO A 31 35.48 -8.58 -25.79
N GLU A 32 36.49 -8.43 -26.66
CA GLU A 32 37.21 -9.58 -27.19
C GLU A 32 37.62 -10.47 -26.01
N ALA A 33 37.26 -11.75 -26.06
CA ALA A 33 37.65 -12.72 -25.05
C ALA A 33 39.18 -12.81 -25.04
N ARG A 34 39.81 -12.03 -24.17
CA ARG A 34 41.24 -12.05 -23.96
C ARG A 34 41.54 -13.14 -22.95
N ALA A 35 42.33 -14.13 -23.36
CA ALA A 35 42.89 -15.11 -22.45
C ALA A 35 43.75 -14.40 -21.40
N LEU A 36 43.43 -14.65 -20.13
CA LEU A 36 44.16 -14.17 -18.97
C LEU A 36 45.47 -14.95 -18.84
N THR A 37 46.51 -14.37 -18.25
CA THR A 37 47.72 -15.12 -17.89
C THR A 37 48.03 -14.92 -16.41
N GLY A 38 48.41 -15.99 -15.71
CA GLY A 38 48.97 -15.87 -14.35
C GLY A 38 50.29 -15.09 -14.40
N ALA A 39 50.27 -13.83 -14.00
CA ALA A 39 51.40 -12.91 -14.13
C ALA A 39 52.49 -13.17 -13.08
N GLY A 40 52.13 -13.69 -11.91
CA GLY A 40 53.09 -14.07 -10.87
C GLY A 40 52.51 -14.13 -9.46
N HIS A 41 53.40 -13.98 -8.48
CA HIS A 41 53.07 -14.03 -7.06
C HIS A 41 52.58 -12.66 -6.53
N GLY A 42 51.58 -12.67 -5.65
CA GLY A 42 51.16 -11.52 -4.86
C GLY A 42 51.88 -11.45 -3.49
N PRO A 43 51.23 -10.96 -2.43
CA PRO A 43 51.72 -11.13 -1.06
C PRO A 43 51.73 -12.59 -0.61
N GLY A 44 52.78 -13.01 0.11
CA GLY A 44 52.96 -14.38 0.58
C GLY A 44 54.40 -14.73 0.96
N TYR A 45 54.65 -16.01 1.24
CA TYR A 45 55.97 -16.54 1.61
C TYR A 45 56.52 -17.42 0.48
N LEU A 46 57.80 -17.24 0.16
CA LEU A 46 58.55 -18.15 -0.68
C LEU A 46 59.37 -19.08 0.23
N SER A 47 59.09 -20.37 0.18
CA SER A 47 59.86 -21.36 0.93
C SER A 47 61.23 -21.61 0.28
N SER A 48 62.13 -22.22 1.05
CA SER A 48 63.51 -22.50 0.62
C SER A 48 63.63 -23.45 -0.59
N ASP A 49 62.61 -24.29 -0.81
CA ASP A 49 62.47 -25.19 -1.97
C ASP A 49 61.77 -24.52 -3.16
N GLY A 50 61.50 -23.21 -3.07
CA GLY A 50 60.93 -22.41 -4.17
C GLY A 50 59.41 -22.46 -4.28
N TRP A 51 58.72 -22.98 -3.26
CA TRP A 51 57.27 -23.07 -3.25
C TRP A 51 56.61 -21.80 -2.69
N TRP A 52 55.52 -21.37 -3.32
CA TRP A 52 54.84 -20.12 -2.97
C TRP A 52 53.58 -20.33 -2.14
N LEU A 53 53.53 -19.71 -0.97
CA LEU A 53 52.38 -19.67 -0.07
C LEU A 53 51.78 -18.26 0.00
N GLY A 54 50.73 -18.00 -0.76
CA GLY A 54 50.02 -16.72 -0.72
C GLY A 54 49.11 -16.53 -1.91
N THR A 55 48.87 -15.27 -2.27
CA THR A 55 48.04 -14.93 -3.43
C THR A 55 48.82 -15.04 -4.74
N TYR A 56 48.08 -15.19 -5.83
CA TYR A 56 48.59 -15.10 -7.20
C TYR A 56 47.95 -13.92 -7.91
N ARG A 57 48.72 -13.28 -8.80
CA ARG A 57 48.30 -12.13 -9.60
C ARG A 57 48.06 -12.54 -11.04
N MET A 58 47.00 -12.01 -11.61
CA MET A 58 46.62 -12.14 -13.01
C MET A 58 47.17 -10.95 -13.80
N ASP A 59 47.27 -11.06 -15.14
CA ASP A 59 47.84 -10.01 -16.00
C ASP A 59 46.93 -8.78 -16.18
N ASP A 60 45.68 -8.87 -15.76
CA ASP A 60 44.73 -7.76 -15.63
C ASP A 60 44.82 -7.02 -14.29
N GLY A 61 45.66 -7.51 -13.36
CA GLY A 61 45.87 -6.92 -12.03
C GLY A 61 45.01 -7.52 -10.93
N GLU A 62 44.09 -8.43 -11.24
CA GLU A 62 43.32 -9.17 -10.24
C GLU A 62 44.22 -10.12 -9.45
N GLN A 63 43.77 -10.48 -8.25
CA GLN A 63 44.49 -11.42 -7.39
C GLN A 63 43.55 -12.40 -6.70
N GLY A 64 44.10 -13.56 -6.32
CA GLY A 64 43.31 -14.61 -5.70
C GLY A 64 44.11 -15.72 -5.05
N PHE A 65 43.38 -16.69 -4.48
CA PHE A 65 43.93 -17.89 -3.86
C PHE A 65 43.75 -19.11 -4.76
N CYS A 66 44.74 -19.97 -4.86
CA CYS A 66 44.60 -21.21 -5.59
C CYS A 66 43.61 -22.18 -4.93
N LEU A 67 42.89 -22.95 -5.74
CA LEU A 67 41.85 -23.88 -5.30
C LEU A 67 42.32 -25.35 -5.25
N ASN A 68 43.40 -25.72 -5.96
CA ASN A 68 43.77 -27.12 -6.16
C ASN A 68 45.19 -27.43 -5.63
N ALA A 69 45.34 -27.64 -4.31
CA ALA A 69 46.65 -27.77 -3.63
C ALA A 69 47.68 -28.74 -4.27
N GLY A 70 47.21 -29.72 -5.05
CA GLY A 70 48.06 -30.71 -5.73
C GLY A 70 48.54 -30.36 -7.13
N LYS A 71 48.14 -29.21 -7.70
CA LYS A 71 48.46 -28.85 -9.09
C LYS A 71 49.58 -27.80 -9.18
N PRO A 72 50.26 -27.69 -10.35
CA PRO A 72 51.24 -26.63 -10.61
C PRO A 72 50.68 -25.22 -10.41
N SER A 73 51.58 -24.27 -10.15
CA SER A 73 51.25 -22.84 -10.04
C SER A 73 50.51 -22.33 -11.29
N PRO A 74 49.55 -21.38 -11.17
CA PRO A 74 48.92 -20.76 -12.34
C PRO A 74 49.87 -19.82 -13.11
N THR A 75 51.07 -19.53 -12.59
CA THR A 75 52.00 -18.57 -13.20
C THR A 75 52.48 -19.03 -14.58
N GLY A 76 52.30 -18.19 -15.59
CA GLY A 76 52.68 -18.46 -16.97
C GLY A 76 51.68 -19.31 -17.76
N HIS A 77 50.55 -19.69 -17.16
CA HIS A 77 49.48 -20.45 -17.81
C HIS A 77 48.37 -19.52 -18.32
N GLY A 78 47.73 -19.90 -19.42
CA GLY A 78 46.52 -19.23 -19.92
C GLY A 78 45.29 -19.63 -19.09
N LEU A 79 44.48 -18.65 -18.69
CA LEU A 79 43.26 -18.85 -17.90
C LEU A 79 42.08 -18.10 -18.50
N ASP A 80 40.87 -18.57 -18.17
CA ASP A 80 39.63 -17.85 -18.41
C ASP A 80 38.85 -17.69 -17.09
N TYR A 81 38.15 -16.56 -16.94
CA TYR A 81 37.23 -16.40 -15.83
C TYR A 81 35.95 -17.21 -16.05
N ALA A 82 35.52 -17.90 -14.99
CA ALA A 82 34.26 -18.60 -14.90
C ALA A 82 33.58 -18.31 -13.57
N GLU A 83 32.25 -18.21 -13.59
CA GLU A 83 31.45 -18.21 -12.36
C GLU A 83 31.46 -19.62 -11.77
N ALA A 84 31.82 -19.75 -10.49
CA ALA A 84 32.05 -21.05 -9.87
C ALA A 84 30.81 -21.95 -9.84
N ALA A 85 29.61 -21.36 -9.82
CA ALA A 85 28.34 -22.08 -9.90
C ALA A 85 28.24 -22.95 -11.17
N ALA A 86 28.82 -22.49 -12.29
CA ALA A 86 28.82 -23.24 -13.54
C ALA A 86 29.79 -24.45 -13.52
N LEU A 87 30.76 -24.46 -12.60
CA LEU A 87 31.76 -25.51 -12.48
C LEU A 87 31.25 -26.71 -11.65
N GLY A 88 30.32 -26.47 -10.72
CA GLY A 88 29.71 -27.53 -9.89
C GLY A 88 30.69 -28.24 -8.95
N TRP A 89 31.83 -27.62 -8.60
CA TRP A 89 32.90 -28.25 -7.82
C TRP A 89 32.63 -28.35 -6.32
N TYR A 90 31.78 -27.47 -5.77
CA TYR A 90 31.64 -27.29 -4.33
C TYR A 90 30.20 -27.48 -3.86
N THR A 91 30.06 -28.03 -2.66
CA THR A 91 28.75 -28.06 -1.97
C THR A 91 28.34 -26.64 -1.57
N PRO A 92 27.04 -26.36 -1.35
CA PRO A 92 26.59 -25.03 -0.95
C PRO A 92 27.32 -24.46 0.29
N PRO A 93 27.55 -25.22 1.38
CA PRO A 93 28.32 -24.71 2.52
C PRO A 93 29.78 -24.36 2.19
N GLN A 94 30.43 -25.12 1.31
CA GLN A 94 31.78 -24.82 0.84
C GLN A 94 31.78 -23.57 -0.04
N ALA A 95 30.82 -23.44 -0.96
CA ALA A 95 30.67 -22.27 -1.81
C ALA A 95 30.47 -21.00 -1.00
N ALA A 96 29.56 -21.01 -0.02
CA ALA A 96 29.34 -19.90 0.90
C ALA A 96 30.61 -19.50 1.68
N SER A 97 31.40 -20.49 2.13
CA SER A 97 32.66 -20.25 2.85
C SER A 97 33.74 -19.68 1.93
N LEU A 98 33.90 -20.23 0.73
CA LEU A 98 34.87 -19.76 -0.26
C LEU A 98 34.53 -18.36 -0.79
N ALA A 99 33.25 -18.05 -1.02
CA ALA A 99 32.78 -16.72 -1.38
C ALA A 99 33.07 -15.70 -0.27
N TYR A 100 32.87 -16.09 0.98
CA TYR A 100 33.24 -15.25 2.12
C TYR A 100 34.76 -15.01 2.18
N ILE A 101 35.57 -16.06 1.98
CA ILE A 101 37.04 -15.97 1.95
C ILE A 101 37.51 -15.04 0.83
N SER A 102 36.98 -15.20 -0.39
CA SER A 102 37.39 -14.42 -1.55
C SER A 102 37.12 -12.93 -1.34
N ARG A 103 35.91 -12.61 -0.88
CA ARG A 103 35.47 -11.24 -0.60
C ARG A 103 36.29 -10.57 0.50
N THR A 104 36.65 -11.33 1.53
CA THR A 104 37.19 -10.74 2.76
C THR A 104 38.71 -10.66 2.73
N TRP A 105 39.40 -11.63 2.12
CA TRP A 105 40.86 -11.78 2.26
C TRP A 105 41.63 -11.95 0.95
N ALA A 106 41.00 -12.37 -0.16
CA ALA A 106 41.76 -12.63 -1.39
C ALA A 106 42.39 -11.36 -2.00
N GLY A 107 41.82 -10.18 -1.74
CA GLY A 107 42.35 -8.89 -2.15
C GLY A 107 43.42 -8.28 -1.22
N THR A 108 43.92 -9.03 -0.22
CA THR A 108 44.84 -8.49 0.79
C THR A 108 46.22 -8.11 0.24
N GLY A 109 46.80 -7.05 0.83
CA GLY A 109 48.20 -6.66 0.68
C GLY A 109 49.13 -7.26 1.74
N ASP A 110 48.59 -7.88 2.79
CA ASP A 110 49.35 -8.37 3.93
C ASP A 110 49.83 -9.82 3.73
N GLN A 111 51.10 -10.06 4.04
CA GLN A 111 51.78 -11.34 3.79
C GLN A 111 51.19 -12.48 4.63
N LEU A 112 50.95 -12.25 5.92
CA LEU A 112 50.41 -13.25 6.83
C LEU A 112 48.97 -13.60 6.46
N THR A 113 48.14 -12.58 6.19
CA THR A 113 46.76 -12.74 5.74
C THR A 113 46.68 -13.48 4.42
N ALA A 114 47.56 -13.18 3.45
CA ALA A 114 47.57 -13.89 2.17
C ALA A 114 47.93 -15.37 2.32
N ALA A 115 48.95 -15.67 3.13
CA ALA A 115 49.35 -17.06 3.38
C ALA A 115 48.25 -17.84 4.14
N ALA A 116 47.67 -17.22 5.18
CA ALA A 116 46.59 -17.82 5.95
C ALA A 116 45.33 -18.03 5.10
N GLY A 117 44.97 -17.05 4.26
CA GLY A 117 43.85 -17.11 3.34
C GLY A 117 44.02 -18.23 2.31
N GLN A 118 45.23 -18.41 1.76
CA GLN A 118 45.53 -19.52 0.87
C GLN A 118 45.36 -20.89 1.54
N ILE A 119 45.79 -21.04 2.80
CA ILE A 119 45.55 -22.29 3.56
C ILE A 119 44.07 -22.46 3.86
N ALA A 120 43.37 -21.41 4.28
CA ALA A 120 41.93 -21.43 4.54
C ALA A 120 41.14 -21.87 3.30
N THR A 121 41.49 -21.35 2.12
CA THR A 121 40.92 -21.80 0.84
C THR A 121 41.11 -23.30 0.62
N TRP A 122 42.31 -23.85 0.85
CA TRP A 122 42.53 -25.29 0.70
C TRP A 122 41.93 -26.15 1.81
N LEU A 123 41.78 -25.62 3.03
CA LEU A 123 41.04 -26.30 4.09
C LEU A 123 39.57 -26.51 3.69
N VAL A 124 38.97 -25.57 2.96
CA VAL A 124 37.60 -25.69 2.45
C VAL A 124 37.51 -26.47 1.14
N ALA A 125 38.42 -26.20 0.19
CA ALA A 125 38.42 -26.80 -1.15
C ALA A 125 39.04 -28.20 -1.23
N GLY A 126 39.90 -28.55 -0.26
CA GLY A 126 40.63 -29.82 -0.18
C GLY A 126 42.14 -29.66 -0.29
N LEU A 127 42.87 -30.31 0.62
CA LEU A 127 44.35 -30.26 0.70
C LEU A 127 45.07 -31.30 -0.18
N ASN A 128 44.33 -32.12 -0.95
CA ASN A 128 44.90 -33.14 -1.84
C ASN A 128 45.95 -34.06 -1.17
N GLY A 129 45.66 -34.53 0.05
CA GLY A 129 46.53 -35.44 0.79
C GLY A 129 47.64 -34.78 1.61
N HIS A 130 47.80 -33.45 1.53
CA HIS A 130 48.66 -32.70 2.44
C HIS A 130 47.99 -32.45 3.79
N THR A 131 48.80 -32.29 4.84
CA THR A 131 48.35 -31.78 6.14
C THR A 131 48.43 -30.24 6.19
N PRO A 132 47.58 -29.56 6.97
CA PRO A 132 47.67 -28.12 7.18
C PRO A 132 49.04 -27.67 7.69
N GLU A 133 49.66 -28.46 8.57
CA GLU A 133 50.98 -28.20 9.16
C GLU A 133 52.09 -28.27 8.09
N GLU A 134 52.04 -29.27 7.20
CA GLU A 134 52.97 -29.39 6.07
C GLU A 134 52.87 -28.15 5.18
N VAL A 135 51.67 -27.69 4.87
CA VAL A 135 51.47 -26.49 4.03
C VAL A 135 51.95 -25.23 4.74
N ALA A 136 51.61 -25.07 6.02
CA ALA A 136 52.00 -23.90 6.81
C ALA A 136 53.52 -23.79 7.03
N SER A 137 54.23 -24.92 7.08
CA SER A 137 55.69 -24.95 7.26
C SER A 137 56.45 -24.12 6.20
N ARG A 138 55.86 -23.91 5.01
CA ARG A 138 56.42 -23.04 3.95
C ARG A 138 56.57 -21.58 4.34
N ALA A 139 55.82 -21.11 5.35
CA ALA A 139 56.00 -19.77 5.92
C ALA A 139 57.21 -19.66 6.88
N GLY A 140 57.96 -20.75 7.10
CA GLY A 140 59.15 -20.75 7.95
C GLY A 140 58.82 -20.40 9.40
N ALA A 141 59.47 -19.35 9.94
CA ALA A 141 59.29 -18.92 11.33
C ALA A 141 57.84 -18.51 11.67
N ASP A 142 57.04 -18.12 10.66
CA ASP A 142 55.66 -17.68 10.84
C ASP A 142 54.63 -18.82 10.69
N ALA A 143 55.06 -20.06 10.44
CA ALA A 143 54.19 -21.21 10.17
C ALA A 143 53.06 -21.37 11.19
N ALA A 144 53.37 -21.31 12.49
CA ALA A 144 52.37 -21.45 13.54
C ALA A 144 51.33 -20.31 13.52
N ARG A 145 51.75 -19.07 13.23
CA ARG A 145 50.86 -17.91 13.17
C ARG A 145 49.96 -17.95 11.93
N VAL A 146 50.53 -18.34 10.79
CA VAL A 146 49.80 -18.51 9.53
C VAL A 146 48.74 -19.61 9.69
N LEU A 147 49.10 -20.75 10.27
CA LEU A 147 48.16 -21.85 10.49
C LEU A 147 47.03 -21.49 11.45
N ALA A 148 47.36 -20.85 12.59
CA ALA A 148 46.35 -20.39 13.54
C ALA A 148 45.36 -19.43 12.87
N ARG A 149 45.87 -18.46 12.09
CA ARG A 149 45.02 -17.51 11.38
C ARG A 149 44.17 -18.18 10.30
N ALA A 150 44.69 -19.20 9.62
CA ALA A 150 43.93 -19.95 8.62
C ALA A 150 42.72 -20.66 9.24
N TYR A 151 42.87 -21.26 10.42
CA TYR A 151 41.75 -21.87 11.14
C TYR A 151 40.70 -20.84 11.57
N GLU A 152 41.13 -19.68 12.10
CA GLU A 152 40.21 -18.59 12.41
C GLU A 152 39.40 -18.14 11.19
N MET A 153 40.04 -18.03 10.02
CA MET A 153 39.38 -17.67 8.77
C MET A 153 38.35 -18.72 8.33
N VAL A 154 38.66 -20.01 8.49
CA VAL A 154 37.71 -21.10 8.17
C VAL A 154 36.52 -21.08 9.13
N ASP A 155 36.75 -20.93 10.43
CA ASP A 155 35.68 -20.86 11.43
C ASP A 155 34.78 -19.63 11.20
N GLU A 156 35.39 -18.48 10.87
CA GLU A 156 34.67 -17.26 10.53
C GLU A 156 33.85 -17.43 9.23
N ALA A 157 34.45 -18.00 8.18
CA ALA A 157 33.77 -18.25 6.91
C ALA A 157 32.62 -19.26 7.04
N ALA A 158 32.77 -20.31 7.86
CA ALA A 158 31.71 -21.27 8.11
C ALA A 158 30.52 -20.64 8.84
N ARG A 159 30.77 -19.66 9.72
CA ARG A 159 29.74 -18.95 10.49
C ARG A 159 29.07 -17.82 9.71
N LEU A 160 29.86 -17.06 8.95
CA LEU A 160 29.41 -15.82 8.29
C LEU A 160 29.18 -15.98 6.79
N GLY A 161 29.58 -17.09 6.19
CA GLY A 161 29.23 -17.45 4.83
C GLY A 161 27.72 -17.46 4.62
N SER A 162 27.29 -17.05 3.43
CA SER A 162 25.88 -16.93 3.05
C SER A 162 25.68 -17.45 1.64
N ASN A 163 24.53 -18.05 1.38
CA ASN A 163 24.14 -18.51 0.05
C ASN A 163 23.45 -17.39 -0.72
N ALA A 164 22.58 -16.64 -0.05
CA ALA A 164 21.80 -15.57 -0.65
C ALA A 164 21.43 -14.50 0.39
N VAL A 165 20.80 -13.44 -0.09
CA VAL A 165 20.15 -12.41 0.73
C VAL A 165 18.82 -12.06 0.09
N ARG A 166 17.80 -11.84 0.91
CA ARG A 166 16.48 -11.35 0.48
C ARG A 166 16.11 -10.10 1.24
N ALA A 167 15.31 -9.27 0.60
CA ALA A 167 14.67 -8.12 1.22
C ALA A 167 13.16 -8.34 1.26
N ASP A 168 12.53 -7.83 2.30
CA ASP A 168 11.09 -7.80 2.46
C ASP A 168 10.68 -6.39 2.84
N ALA A 169 9.57 -5.90 2.29
CA ALA A 169 9.02 -4.60 2.61
C ALA A 169 7.65 -4.79 3.25
N VAL A 170 7.32 -3.91 4.19
CA VAL A 170 6.01 -3.84 4.83
C VAL A 170 5.56 -2.40 4.78
N VAL A 171 4.34 -2.19 4.31
CA VAL A 171 3.65 -0.90 4.36
C VAL A 171 2.40 -1.07 5.20
N GLU A 172 2.25 -0.23 6.21
CA GLU A 172 1.07 -0.15 7.06
C GLU A 172 0.47 1.24 6.92
N LEU A 173 -0.83 1.31 6.64
CA LEU A 173 -1.57 2.57 6.60
C LEU A 173 -2.43 2.67 7.84
N ALA A 174 -2.34 3.81 8.53
CA ALA A 174 -3.27 4.13 9.61
C ALA A 174 -4.55 4.72 9.01
N GLU A 175 -5.69 4.52 9.68
CA GLU A 175 -6.94 5.20 9.29
C GLU A 175 -6.86 6.72 9.52
N THR A 176 -6.07 7.13 10.53
CA THR A 176 -5.78 8.52 10.84
C THR A 176 -4.27 8.73 10.95
N GLY A 177 -3.77 9.84 10.41
CA GLY A 177 -2.35 10.20 10.49
C GLY A 177 -1.45 9.47 9.48
N PRO A 178 -0.14 9.42 9.76
CA PRO A 178 0.82 8.85 8.83
C PRO A 178 0.83 7.32 8.84
N GLY A 179 1.19 6.73 7.71
CA GLY A 179 1.52 5.32 7.60
C GLY A 179 2.96 5.01 8.03
N ARG A 180 3.32 3.73 8.00
CA ARG A 180 4.65 3.21 8.29
C ARG A 180 5.16 2.34 7.15
N LEU A 181 6.45 2.45 6.91
CA LEU A 181 7.23 1.60 6.01
C LEU A 181 8.35 0.93 6.82
N ARG A 182 8.57 -0.36 6.60
CA ARG A 182 9.77 -1.07 7.06
C ARG A 182 10.35 -1.92 5.94
N VAL A 183 11.68 -1.92 5.80
CA VAL A 183 12.40 -2.81 4.88
C VAL A 183 13.30 -3.73 5.71
N GLU A 184 13.07 -5.03 5.67
CA GLU A 184 13.86 -6.03 6.38
C GLU A 184 14.81 -6.76 5.43
N LEU A 185 15.93 -7.24 5.96
CA LEU A 185 16.88 -8.06 5.23
C LEU A 185 17.08 -9.39 5.95
N THR A 186 16.97 -10.48 5.21
CA THR A 186 17.33 -11.81 5.71
C THR A 186 18.47 -12.39 4.89
N VAL A 187 19.50 -12.87 5.58
CA VAL A 187 20.62 -13.58 4.98
C VAL A 187 20.37 -15.07 5.08
N GLU A 188 20.45 -15.77 3.94
CA GLU A 188 20.27 -17.21 3.88
C GLU A 188 21.62 -17.89 4.12
N ARG A 189 21.85 -18.38 5.34
CA ARG A 189 23.10 -19.08 5.69
C ARG A 189 22.94 -20.59 5.56
N PRO A 190 24.05 -21.34 5.43
CA PRO A 190 24.01 -22.80 5.53
C PRO A 190 23.39 -23.33 6.84
N SER A 191 23.48 -22.57 7.94
CA SER A 191 22.87 -22.91 9.24
C SER A 191 21.38 -22.54 9.35
N GLY A 192 20.83 -21.81 8.38
CA GLY A 192 19.46 -21.29 8.39
C GLY A 192 19.38 -19.78 8.11
N PRO A 193 18.17 -19.26 7.86
CA PRO A 193 17.94 -17.83 7.65
C PRO A 193 18.23 -17.02 8.92
N GLU A 194 18.85 -15.85 8.75
CA GLU A 194 19.17 -14.90 9.82
C GLU A 194 18.68 -13.50 9.44
N LEU A 195 17.85 -12.91 10.30
CA LEU A 195 17.43 -11.52 10.15
C LEU A 195 18.61 -10.59 10.47
N VAL A 196 18.90 -9.67 9.56
CA VAL A 196 19.97 -8.69 9.73
C VAL A 196 19.54 -7.65 10.76
N ALA A 197 20.47 -7.25 11.63
CA ALA A 197 20.20 -6.25 12.66
C ALA A 197 19.74 -4.90 12.05
N PRO A 198 18.81 -4.18 12.70
CA PRO A 198 18.36 -2.87 12.24
C PRO A 198 19.52 -1.88 12.03
N GLY A 199 19.41 -1.04 11.00
CA GLY A 199 20.39 0.00 10.66
C GLY A 199 21.70 -0.50 10.04
N THR A 200 21.86 -1.81 9.83
CA THR A 200 23.10 -2.36 9.24
C THR A 200 23.31 -1.92 7.79
N HIS A 201 22.22 -1.82 7.01
CA HIS A 201 22.26 -1.40 5.60
C HIS A 201 21.28 -0.26 5.35
N LEU A 202 21.51 0.46 4.26
CA LEU A 202 20.58 1.44 3.71
C LEU A 202 19.90 0.84 2.47
N ALA A 203 18.58 1.04 2.38
CA ALA A 203 17.78 0.71 1.22
C ALA A 203 17.33 1.98 0.53
N ARG A 204 17.49 2.05 -0.79
CA ARG A 204 16.85 3.07 -1.60
C ARG A 204 15.39 2.71 -1.79
N VAL A 205 14.48 3.51 -1.25
CA VAL A 205 13.05 3.28 -1.39
C VAL A 205 12.42 4.35 -2.27
N THR A 206 11.58 3.91 -3.21
CA THR A 206 10.67 4.77 -3.98
C THR A 206 9.23 4.49 -3.55
N LEU A 207 8.47 5.54 -3.28
CA LEU A 207 7.06 5.52 -2.93
C LEU A 207 6.19 5.98 -4.11
N ASP A 208 5.08 5.29 -4.31
CA ASP A 208 3.95 5.73 -5.12
C ASP A 208 2.72 5.87 -4.20
N GLY A 209 1.97 6.96 -4.33
CA GLY A 209 0.82 7.25 -3.47
C GLY A 209 1.16 7.75 -2.05
N ALA A 210 2.43 7.99 -1.73
CA ALA A 210 2.86 8.57 -0.46
C ALA A 210 4.18 9.36 -0.59
N VAL A 211 4.48 10.18 0.41
CA VAL A 211 5.74 10.91 0.56
C VAL A 211 6.40 10.63 1.91
N PHE A 212 7.72 10.78 1.98
CA PHE A 212 8.47 10.83 3.23
C PHE A 212 8.24 12.15 3.97
N SER A 213 8.73 12.24 5.20
CA SER A 213 8.60 13.45 6.06
C SER A 213 9.19 14.73 5.45
N ASP A 214 10.12 14.63 4.50
CA ASP A 214 10.69 15.76 3.76
C ASP A 214 9.89 16.13 2.49
N GLY A 215 8.77 15.45 2.23
CA GLY A 215 7.90 15.64 1.07
C GLY A 215 8.39 14.94 -0.20
N THR A 216 9.49 14.19 -0.16
CA THR A 216 10.00 13.45 -1.32
C THR A 216 9.32 12.09 -1.47
N THR A 217 9.37 11.51 -2.68
CA THR A 217 8.91 10.14 -2.95
C THR A 217 10.06 9.14 -3.00
N THR A 218 11.29 9.55 -2.72
CA THR A 218 12.47 8.67 -2.76
C THR A 218 13.44 9.02 -1.65
N ALA A 219 13.84 8.03 -0.85
CA ALA A 219 14.77 8.22 0.26
C ALA A 219 15.66 6.99 0.46
N GLU A 220 16.80 7.19 1.12
CA GLU A 220 17.62 6.11 1.68
C GLU A 220 17.14 5.84 3.11
N VAL A 221 16.68 4.61 3.38
CA VAL A 221 16.13 4.22 4.69
C VAL A 221 16.97 3.14 5.36
N PRO A 222 17.20 3.21 6.67
CA PRO A 222 17.85 2.12 7.40
C PRO A 222 16.97 0.87 7.45
N THR A 223 17.55 -0.30 7.13
CA THR A 223 16.83 -1.57 7.21
C THR A 223 16.39 -1.88 8.64
N GLY A 224 15.29 -2.62 8.82
CA GLY A 224 14.76 -3.05 10.12
C GLY A 224 14.21 -1.93 11.00
N THR A 225 14.00 -0.73 10.45
CA THR A 225 13.48 0.44 11.18
C THR A 225 12.16 0.89 10.58
N ASP A 226 11.22 1.32 11.42
CA ASP A 226 9.97 1.95 10.96
C ASP A 226 10.24 3.38 10.51
N ILE A 227 9.79 3.69 9.30
CA ILE A 227 9.87 5.00 8.68
C ILE A 227 8.45 5.51 8.47
N GLU A 228 8.21 6.73 8.93
CA GLU A 228 6.93 7.40 8.72
C GLU A 228 6.77 7.80 7.26
N ILE A 229 5.58 7.54 6.71
CA ILE A 229 5.19 7.95 5.36
C ILE A 229 3.81 8.61 5.41
N THR A 230 3.59 9.63 4.60
CA THR A 230 2.30 10.33 4.52
C THR A 230 1.64 10.00 3.19
N PRO A 231 0.48 9.30 3.17
CA PRO A 231 -0.28 9.08 1.95
C PRO A 231 -0.65 10.39 1.27
N THR A 232 -0.62 10.39 -0.06
CA THR A 232 -0.96 11.55 -0.89
C THR A 232 -2.17 11.25 -1.76
N GLY A 233 -2.95 12.27 -2.08
CA GLY A 233 -4.13 12.16 -2.93
C GLY A 233 -5.38 12.67 -2.23
N VAL A 234 -6.49 12.67 -2.97
CA VAL A 234 -7.80 13.18 -2.52
C VAL A 234 -8.93 12.19 -2.77
N ASP A 235 -8.59 10.96 -3.17
CA ASP A 235 -9.55 9.87 -3.30
C ASP A 235 -9.96 9.36 -1.91
N THR A 236 -11.12 8.73 -1.81
CA THR A 236 -11.65 8.21 -0.53
C THR A 236 -10.79 7.10 0.07
N SER A 237 -10.09 6.35 -0.77
CA SER A 237 -9.05 5.40 -0.40
C SER A 237 -7.76 5.70 -1.14
N VAL A 238 -6.65 5.35 -0.50
CA VAL A 238 -5.30 5.56 -1.02
C VAL A 238 -4.60 4.22 -1.15
N THR A 239 -3.88 4.04 -2.24
CA THR A 239 -3.00 2.88 -2.42
C THR A 239 -1.56 3.37 -2.41
N VAL A 240 -0.76 2.81 -1.50
CA VAL A 240 0.65 3.13 -1.37
C VAL A 240 1.46 1.92 -1.80
N THR A 241 2.41 2.14 -2.71
CA THR A 241 3.39 1.11 -3.11
C THR A 241 4.79 1.58 -2.76
N ALA A 242 5.53 0.76 -2.01
CA ALA A 242 6.93 0.98 -1.70
C ALA A 242 7.79 -0.03 -2.45
N ARG A 243 8.79 0.46 -3.18
CA ARG A 243 9.81 -0.36 -3.85
C ARG A 243 11.17 -0.07 -3.23
N ALA A 244 11.77 -1.09 -2.63
CA ALA A 244 13.08 -1.01 -1.99
C ALA A 244 14.14 -1.70 -2.86
N GLU A 245 15.29 -1.05 -3.02
CA GLU A 245 16.45 -1.60 -3.69
C GLU A 245 17.69 -1.47 -2.81
N LEU A 246 18.45 -2.56 -2.72
CA LEU A 246 19.72 -2.64 -2.03
C LEU A 246 20.76 -3.23 -2.97
N SER A 247 21.96 -2.66 -2.94
CA SER A 247 23.08 -3.06 -3.79
C SER A 247 24.37 -3.16 -2.99
N ALA A 248 25.38 -3.79 -3.59
CA ALA A 248 26.69 -4.00 -2.96
C ALA A 248 26.60 -4.67 -1.57
N LEU A 249 25.66 -5.60 -1.40
CA LEU A 249 25.48 -6.31 -0.15
C LEU A 249 26.62 -7.33 0.06
N PRO A 250 27.15 -7.47 1.30
CA PRO A 250 28.28 -8.32 1.64
C PRO A 250 27.92 -9.81 1.78
N TYR A 251 26.97 -10.29 0.98
CA TYR A 251 26.36 -11.61 1.11
C TYR A 251 26.32 -12.34 -0.24
N GLY A 252 25.83 -13.58 -0.22
CA GLY A 252 25.76 -14.47 -1.37
C GLY A 252 26.97 -15.39 -1.50
N ASP A 253 26.80 -16.40 -2.36
CA ASP A 253 27.81 -17.43 -2.66
C ASP A 253 28.55 -17.18 -3.98
N ARG A 254 28.42 -15.97 -4.55
CA ARG A 254 29.06 -15.63 -5.82
C ARG A 254 30.58 -15.74 -5.70
N MET A 255 31.17 -16.47 -6.64
CA MET A 255 32.61 -16.66 -6.74
C MET A 255 33.05 -16.59 -8.20
N LEU A 256 34.09 -15.80 -8.44
CA LEU A 256 34.80 -15.77 -9.71
C LEU A 256 36.04 -16.65 -9.62
N VAL A 257 36.25 -17.50 -10.61
CA VAL A 257 37.38 -18.42 -10.66
C VAL A 257 38.12 -18.24 -11.98
N ALA A 258 39.43 -18.04 -11.94
CA ALA A 258 40.28 -18.17 -13.12
C ALA A 258 40.62 -19.65 -13.32
N VAL A 259 40.17 -20.24 -14.42
CA VAL A 259 40.32 -21.65 -14.75
C VAL A 259 41.40 -21.79 -15.84
N PRO A 260 42.44 -22.60 -15.62
CA PRO A 260 43.52 -22.76 -16.59
C PRO A 260 43.12 -23.61 -17.80
N HIS A 261 43.76 -23.35 -18.94
CA HIS A 261 43.59 -24.13 -20.18
C HIS A 261 44.30 -25.49 -20.16
N ASP A 262 45.27 -25.66 -19.26
CA ASP A 262 46.10 -26.85 -19.11
C ASP A 262 46.22 -27.27 -17.63
N ASP A 263 47.21 -28.11 -17.31
CA ASP A 263 47.34 -28.66 -15.95
C ASP A 263 48.01 -27.67 -14.98
N ALA A 264 47.21 -26.70 -14.51
CA ALA A 264 47.58 -25.76 -13.45
C ALA A 264 46.45 -25.60 -12.42
N GLN A 265 46.71 -24.86 -11.35
CA GLN A 265 45.71 -24.51 -10.34
C GLN A 265 44.71 -23.50 -10.87
N SER A 266 43.42 -23.71 -10.55
CA SER A 266 42.41 -22.66 -10.65
C SER A 266 42.55 -21.67 -9.50
N VAL A 267 42.22 -20.40 -9.73
CA VAL A 267 42.40 -19.32 -8.75
C VAL A 267 41.04 -18.73 -8.40
N LEU A 268 40.69 -18.76 -7.12
CA LEU A 268 39.56 -18.05 -6.52
C LEU A 268 39.90 -16.57 -6.44
N ILE A 269 39.25 -15.78 -7.29
CA ILE A 269 39.55 -14.36 -7.47
C ILE A 269 38.87 -13.53 -6.38
N ALA A 270 39.55 -12.48 -5.93
CA ALA A 270 38.97 -11.49 -5.06
C ALA A 270 37.76 -10.84 -5.74
N VAL A 271 36.58 -10.98 -5.13
CA VAL A 271 35.34 -10.37 -5.63
C VAL A 271 34.83 -9.37 -4.61
N PHE A 272 34.44 -8.18 -5.06
CA PHE A 272 33.77 -7.22 -4.19
C PHE A 272 32.33 -7.67 -3.90
N ALA A 273 31.69 -7.06 -2.89
CA ALA A 273 30.26 -7.26 -2.68
C ALA A 273 29.47 -6.79 -3.90
N THR A 274 28.68 -7.68 -4.48
CA THR A 274 27.78 -7.36 -5.60
C THR A 274 26.37 -7.90 -5.40
N ALA A 275 26.04 -8.49 -4.24
CA ALA A 275 24.70 -8.98 -4.04
C ALA A 275 23.71 -7.81 -4.01
N GLU A 276 22.56 -8.04 -4.62
CA GLU A 276 21.43 -7.12 -4.66
C GLU A 276 20.23 -7.78 -4.00
N ALA A 277 19.38 -6.98 -3.38
CA ALA A 277 18.08 -7.40 -2.90
C ALA A 277 17.05 -6.34 -3.25
N ARG A 278 15.85 -6.80 -3.62
CA ARG A 278 14.71 -5.92 -3.93
C ARG A 278 13.49 -6.42 -3.18
N ALA A 279 12.65 -5.48 -2.76
CA ALA A 279 11.36 -5.76 -2.16
C ALA A 279 10.31 -4.80 -2.68
N GLU A 280 9.07 -5.27 -2.77
CA GLU A 280 7.92 -4.44 -3.10
C GLU A 280 6.80 -4.76 -2.11
N ALA A 281 6.14 -3.72 -1.60
CA ALA A 281 4.98 -3.84 -0.74
C ALA A 281 3.92 -2.84 -1.17
N THR A 282 2.67 -3.27 -1.15
CA THR A 282 1.52 -2.44 -1.47
C THR A 282 0.49 -2.56 -0.35
N ALA A 283 -0.06 -1.43 0.07
CA ALA A 283 -1.17 -1.37 1.00
C ALA A 283 -2.24 -0.40 0.46
N THR A 284 -3.50 -0.74 0.68
CA THR A 284 -4.63 0.13 0.37
C THR A 284 -5.41 0.37 1.66
N GLY A 285 -5.75 1.62 1.94
CA GLY A 285 -6.46 2.01 3.15
C GLY A 285 -7.32 3.25 2.92
N PRO A 286 -8.11 3.66 3.92
CA PRO A 286 -8.85 4.92 3.86
C PRO A 286 -7.93 6.11 3.65
N SER A 287 -8.45 7.18 3.05
CA SER A 287 -7.73 8.45 3.05
C SER A 287 -7.58 8.98 4.48
N PRO A 288 -6.36 9.41 4.87
CA PRO A 288 -6.13 10.00 6.18
C PRO A 288 -6.64 11.45 6.27
N LEU A 289 -7.09 12.04 5.16
CA LEU A 289 -7.64 13.40 5.15
C LEU A 289 -8.96 13.44 5.93
N PRO A 290 -9.16 14.47 6.78
CA PRO A 290 -10.46 14.72 7.37
C PRO A 290 -11.45 15.20 6.31
N PHE A 291 -12.74 15.00 6.54
CA PHE A 291 -13.81 15.54 5.72
C PHE A 291 -14.80 16.35 6.57
N GLN A 292 -15.42 17.34 5.95
CA GLN A 292 -16.34 18.25 6.61
C GLN A 292 -17.72 18.12 5.96
N PRO A 293 -18.66 17.41 6.59
CA PRO A 293 -20.05 17.45 6.17
C PRO A 293 -20.60 18.88 6.29
N LEU A 294 -21.49 19.23 5.36
CA LEU A 294 -22.30 20.45 5.38
C LEU A 294 -23.77 20.04 5.23
N VAL A 295 -24.65 20.61 6.04
CA VAL A 295 -26.09 20.34 5.98
C VAL A 295 -26.81 21.63 5.63
N ALA A 296 -27.69 21.58 4.64
CA ALA A 296 -28.66 22.63 4.36
C ALA A 296 -30.06 22.05 4.55
N THR A 297 -30.97 22.82 5.14
CA THR A 297 -32.27 22.28 5.54
C THR A 297 -33.46 23.12 5.09
N VAL A 298 -34.63 22.46 5.00
CA VAL A 298 -35.90 23.03 4.57
C VAL A 298 -37.04 22.38 5.36
N THR A 299 -37.70 23.17 6.22
CA THR A 299 -38.82 22.68 7.02
C THR A 299 -39.92 22.08 6.13
N SER A 300 -40.52 20.99 6.58
CA SER A 300 -41.62 20.33 5.87
C SER A 300 -42.85 21.22 5.72
N ALA A 301 -43.01 22.23 6.59
CA ALA A 301 -44.14 23.14 6.59
C ALA A 301 -43.74 24.55 7.09
N PRO A 302 -43.62 25.56 6.21
CA PRO A 302 -43.33 26.94 6.63
C PRO A 302 -44.52 27.59 7.37
N GLU A 303 -45.73 27.08 7.18
CA GLU A 303 -46.94 27.46 7.91
C GLU A 303 -47.62 26.20 8.47
N ALA A 304 -48.03 26.24 9.74
CA ALA A 304 -48.66 25.11 10.42
C ALA A 304 -49.69 25.58 11.48
N VAL A 305 -50.32 24.62 12.14
CA VAL A 305 -51.19 24.85 13.31
C VAL A 305 -50.63 24.09 14.52
N PRO A 306 -50.94 24.53 15.75
CA PRO A 306 -50.58 23.75 16.95
C PRO A 306 -51.09 22.31 16.85
N GLY A 307 -50.26 21.35 17.23
CA GLY A 307 -50.49 19.91 17.11
C GLY A 307 -50.06 19.28 15.78
N ALA A 308 -49.61 20.08 14.81
CA ALA A 308 -49.04 19.54 13.57
C ALA A 308 -47.70 18.84 13.83
N LEU A 309 -47.46 17.76 13.08
CA LEU A 309 -46.16 17.08 12.99
C LEU A 309 -45.36 17.76 11.88
N ILE A 310 -44.17 18.25 12.21
CA ILE A 310 -43.22 18.81 11.25
C ILE A 310 -41.91 18.06 11.33
N HIS A 311 -41.24 17.92 10.19
CA HIS A 311 -39.87 17.44 10.09
C HIS A 311 -39.08 18.42 9.24
N ASP A 312 -37.82 18.12 9.04
CA ASP A 312 -36.92 18.86 8.19
C ASP A 312 -36.38 17.97 7.07
N ARG A 313 -36.13 18.56 5.90
CA ARG A 313 -35.43 17.89 4.81
C ARG A 313 -34.01 18.40 4.73
N LEU A 314 -33.06 17.48 4.80
CA LEU A 314 -31.64 17.72 4.89
C LEU A 314 -30.99 17.41 3.55
N THR A 315 -30.33 18.39 2.96
CA THR A 315 -29.37 18.20 1.86
C THR A 315 -27.97 18.16 2.45
N VAL A 316 -27.39 16.95 2.51
CA VAL A 316 -26.04 16.71 3.01
C VAL A 316 -25.03 16.75 1.87
N SER A 317 -23.97 17.53 2.05
CA SER A 317 -22.84 17.67 1.13
C SER A 317 -21.51 17.63 1.90
N VAL A 318 -20.39 17.80 1.20
CA VAL A 318 -19.06 17.90 1.80
C VAL A 318 -18.38 19.20 1.36
N ASP A 319 -17.65 19.81 2.27
CA ASP A 319 -16.74 20.92 1.93
C ASP A 319 -15.61 20.39 1.03
N THR A 320 -15.26 21.18 0.02
CA THR A 320 -14.24 20.85 -1.00
C THR A 320 -13.00 21.75 -0.89
N THR A 321 -12.88 22.49 0.21
CA THR A 321 -11.73 23.35 0.51
C THR A 321 -10.43 22.53 0.63
N ASP A 322 -9.31 23.11 0.18
CA ASP A 322 -7.98 22.47 0.23
C ASP A 322 -7.63 21.96 1.64
N GLY A 323 -7.05 20.77 1.70
CA GLY A 323 -6.69 20.09 2.95
C GLY A 323 -7.81 19.24 3.57
N LEU A 324 -9.01 19.26 2.97
CA LEU A 324 -10.09 18.31 3.26
C LEU A 324 -10.22 17.28 2.14
N LEU A 325 -10.81 16.14 2.48
CA LEU A 325 -11.26 15.16 1.50
C LEU A 325 -12.50 15.72 0.77
N PRO A 326 -12.48 15.87 -0.57
CA PRO A 326 -13.57 16.47 -1.35
C PRO A 326 -14.75 15.51 -1.59
N SER A 327 -14.84 14.44 -0.80
CA SER A 327 -15.83 13.36 -0.91
C SER A 327 -16.11 12.81 0.47
N TRP A 328 -17.20 12.04 0.60
CA TRP A 328 -17.52 11.39 1.86
C TRP A 328 -16.46 10.36 2.26
N GLY A 329 -16.02 10.38 3.53
CA GLY A 329 -15.00 9.46 4.03
C GLY A 329 -15.49 8.02 4.12
N VAL A 330 -14.56 7.07 3.97
CA VAL A 330 -14.81 5.63 4.16
C VAL A 330 -13.92 5.08 5.26
N ARG A 331 -14.35 4.01 5.95
CA ARG A 331 -13.54 3.22 6.91
C ARG A 331 -13.21 1.86 6.34
N ALA A 332 -12.17 1.21 6.84
CA ALA A 332 -11.81 -0.14 6.40
C ALA A 332 -12.69 -1.19 7.09
N THR A 333 -13.03 -2.26 6.37
CA THR A 333 -13.73 -3.44 6.88
C THR A 333 -13.11 -4.71 6.30
N ASP A 334 -13.47 -5.88 6.85
CA ASP A 334 -13.03 -7.17 6.31
C ASP A 334 -13.47 -7.39 4.84
N ASP A 335 -14.57 -6.73 4.43
CA ASP A 335 -15.16 -6.82 3.10
C ASP A 335 -14.77 -5.65 2.16
N GLY A 336 -13.93 -4.71 2.63
CA GLY A 336 -13.42 -3.60 1.85
C GLY A 336 -13.56 -2.24 2.53
N PHE A 337 -14.34 -1.34 1.94
CA PHE A 337 -14.55 0.02 2.44
C PHE A 337 -16.04 0.32 2.58
N GLU A 338 -16.42 0.88 3.72
CA GLU A 338 -17.79 1.34 3.99
C GLU A 338 -17.78 2.84 4.31
N PRO A 339 -18.84 3.60 3.97
CA PRO A 339 -18.94 4.98 4.39
C PRO A 339 -18.85 5.13 5.90
N VAL A 340 -18.20 6.20 6.36
CA VAL A 340 -18.27 6.60 7.77
C VAL A 340 -19.69 7.10 8.05
N GLU A 341 -20.31 6.60 9.12
CA GLU A 341 -21.61 7.10 9.57
C GLU A 341 -21.41 8.39 10.37
N ALA A 342 -22.16 9.43 10.02
CA ALA A 342 -22.27 10.65 10.81
C ALA A 342 -23.69 10.79 11.37
N VAL A 343 -23.82 11.46 12.50
CA VAL A 343 -25.11 11.77 13.12
C VAL A 343 -25.35 13.27 13.05
N VAL A 344 -26.45 13.67 12.41
CA VAL A 344 -26.96 15.03 12.43
C VAL A 344 -27.98 15.14 13.56
N GLU A 345 -27.65 15.92 14.59
CA GLU A 345 -28.55 16.29 15.68
C GLU A 345 -29.34 17.52 15.23
N SER A 346 -30.65 17.38 15.06
CA SER A 346 -31.56 18.47 14.67
C SER A 346 -32.42 18.87 15.86
N THR A 347 -32.42 20.16 16.20
CA THR A 347 -33.17 20.72 17.34
C THR A 347 -34.23 21.68 16.85
N LEU A 348 -35.48 21.45 17.21
CA LEU A 348 -36.56 22.39 16.95
C LEU A 348 -36.69 23.36 18.14
N HIS A 349 -36.44 24.64 17.88
CA HIS A 349 -36.59 25.71 18.86
C HIS A 349 -37.93 26.42 18.73
N GLY A 350 -38.51 26.82 19.85
CA GLY A 350 -39.76 27.61 19.93
C GLY A 350 -40.76 27.09 20.97
N PRO A 351 -41.98 27.66 21.02
CA PRO A 351 -42.43 28.81 20.24
C PRO A 351 -41.77 30.11 20.69
N PHE A 352 -41.37 30.94 19.72
CA PHE A 352 -41.03 32.34 19.96
C PHE A 352 -42.26 33.23 19.68
N GLY A 353 -42.47 34.23 20.54
CA GLY A 353 -43.58 35.18 20.40
C GLY A 353 -43.34 36.24 19.32
N ASP A 354 -42.08 36.59 19.08
CA ASP A 354 -41.65 37.55 18.06
C ASP A 354 -40.99 36.82 16.88
N PRO A 355 -40.94 37.44 15.68
CA PRO A 355 -40.20 36.91 14.55
C PRO A 355 -38.72 36.68 14.87
N ILE A 356 -38.22 35.52 14.46
CA ILE A 356 -36.84 35.11 14.66
C ILE A 356 -35.93 35.92 13.73
N VAL A 357 -34.81 36.41 14.26
CA VAL A 357 -33.77 37.11 13.52
C VAL A 357 -32.61 36.16 13.29
N GLN A 358 -32.05 36.15 12.09
CA GLN A 358 -30.91 35.30 11.74
C GLN A 358 -29.65 35.69 12.54
N SER A 359 -28.93 34.69 13.06
CA SER A 359 -27.64 34.82 13.74
C SER A 359 -26.74 33.61 13.47
N ASP A 360 -25.43 33.79 13.65
CA ASP A 360 -24.42 32.72 13.53
C ASP A 360 -24.43 31.73 14.71
N THR A 361 -25.18 32.04 15.75
CA THR A 361 -25.22 31.29 17.01
C THR A 361 -26.64 31.21 17.54
N ILE A 362 -26.94 30.13 18.25
CA ILE A 362 -28.23 29.92 18.92
C ILE A 362 -28.31 30.87 20.12
N PRO A 363 -29.34 31.74 20.23
CA PRO A 363 -29.52 32.61 21.39
C PRO A 363 -29.62 31.83 22.70
N GLU A 364 -28.96 32.32 23.75
CA GLU A 364 -28.98 31.68 25.07
C GLU A 364 -30.42 31.58 25.61
N GLY A 365 -30.79 30.39 26.10
CA GLY A 365 -32.12 30.14 26.63
C GLY A 365 -33.21 29.97 25.58
N SER A 366 -32.86 29.79 24.30
CA SER A 366 -33.80 29.42 23.24
C SER A 366 -34.66 28.21 23.69
N PRO A 367 -36.01 28.31 23.65
CA PRO A 367 -36.87 27.20 24.05
C PRO A 367 -36.69 26.01 23.12
N VAL A 368 -36.56 24.81 23.67
CA VAL A 368 -36.43 23.57 22.89
C VAL A 368 -37.75 22.80 22.91
N VAL A 369 -38.27 22.46 21.74
CA VAL A 369 -39.45 21.60 21.57
C VAL A 369 -39.03 20.13 21.55
N CYS A 370 -38.04 19.81 20.72
CA CYS A 370 -37.53 18.46 20.53
C CYS A 370 -36.08 18.48 20.04
N VAL A 371 -35.41 17.35 20.21
CA VAL A 371 -34.12 17.03 19.61
C VAL A 371 -34.28 15.66 18.95
N VAL A 372 -33.85 15.54 17.69
CA VAL A 372 -33.92 14.30 16.90
C VAL A 372 -32.59 14.05 16.22
N GLU A 373 -32.28 12.78 15.96
CA GLU A 373 -31.04 12.37 15.34
C GLU A 373 -31.31 11.73 13.97
N THR A 374 -30.48 12.05 12.99
CA THR A 374 -30.51 11.45 11.64
C THR A 374 -29.13 10.89 11.30
N ALA A 375 -29.05 9.58 11.13
CA ALA A 375 -27.83 8.90 10.65
C ALA A 375 -27.65 9.12 9.14
N VAL A 376 -26.48 9.59 8.74
CA VAL A 376 -26.12 9.90 7.35
C VAL A 376 -24.83 9.18 6.97
N ASN A 377 -24.85 8.49 5.83
CA ASN A 377 -23.76 7.62 5.35
C ASN A 377 -23.18 8.13 4.03
N GLY A 378 -23.40 9.40 3.71
CA GLY A 378 -23.03 9.98 2.42
C GLY A 378 -23.67 11.33 2.16
N THR A 379 -23.31 11.89 1.02
CA THR A 379 -24.00 13.06 0.46
C THR A 379 -25.38 12.65 -0.07
N GLY A 380 -26.39 13.49 0.09
CA GLY A 380 -27.72 13.21 -0.41
C GLY A 380 -28.83 13.89 0.39
N GLU A 381 -30.05 13.41 0.19
CA GLU A 381 -31.25 13.91 0.85
C GLU A 381 -31.67 12.96 1.98
N TYR A 382 -32.03 13.54 3.13
CA TYR A 382 -32.53 12.83 4.31
C TYR A 382 -33.73 13.59 4.90
N ASP A 383 -34.60 12.90 5.62
CA ASP A 383 -35.69 13.54 6.38
C ASP A 383 -35.46 13.26 7.88
N THR A 384 -35.64 14.27 8.74
CA THR A 384 -35.59 14.06 10.19
C THR A 384 -36.83 13.34 10.72
N PRO A 385 -36.74 12.70 11.89
CA PRO A 385 -37.92 12.31 12.64
C PRO A 385 -38.82 13.52 12.96
N GLU A 386 -40.14 13.29 13.00
CA GLU A 386 -41.13 14.35 13.19
C GLU A 386 -41.19 14.87 14.64
N CYS A 387 -41.50 16.16 14.78
CA CYS A 387 -41.79 16.83 16.04
C CYS A 387 -43.16 17.51 16.04
N THR A 388 -43.86 17.44 17.17
CA THR A 388 -45.19 18.03 17.34
C THR A 388 -45.07 19.48 17.81
N LEU A 389 -45.73 20.41 17.12
CA LEU A 389 -45.79 21.82 17.52
C LEU A 389 -46.71 22.01 18.75
N PRO A 390 -46.21 22.44 19.92
CA PRO A 390 -47.01 22.49 21.14
C PRO A 390 -48.01 23.66 21.19
N ALA A 391 -47.70 24.79 20.55
CA ALA A 391 -48.51 26.00 20.61
C ALA A 391 -48.32 26.91 19.38
N ALA A 392 -49.03 28.04 19.33
CA ALA A 392 -48.83 29.05 18.29
C ALA A 392 -47.53 29.83 18.53
N GLY A 393 -46.87 30.28 17.46
CA GLY A 393 -45.63 31.04 17.51
C GLY A 393 -44.68 30.72 16.35
N HIS A 394 -43.48 31.31 16.40
CA HIS A 394 -42.40 31.02 15.45
C HIS A 394 -41.54 29.86 15.96
N TYR A 395 -41.11 29.00 15.04
CA TYR A 395 -40.21 27.89 15.30
C TYR A 395 -39.07 27.90 14.29
N VAL A 396 -37.93 27.35 14.68
CA VAL A 396 -36.77 27.21 13.79
C VAL A 396 -36.00 25.92 14.10
N TRP A 397 -35.56 25.24 13.05
CA TRP A 397 -34.66 24.10 13.15
C TRP A 397 -33.20 24.58 13.24
N THR A 398 -32.35 23.80 13.92
CA THR A 398 -30.90 23.98 13.89
C THR A 398 -30.23 22.62 13.94
N GLU A 399 -29.17 22.46 13.17
CA GLU A 399 -28.48 21.20 13.01
C GLU A 399 -27.04 21.27 13.53
N ARG A 400 -26.56 20.15 14.06
CA ARG A 400 -25.21 20.00 14.58
C ARG A 400 -24.66 18.61 14.26
N ILE A 401 -23.36 18.55 13.96
CA ILE A 401 -22.60 17.31 13.86
C ILE A 401 -21.47 17.38 14.89
N ASP A 402 -21.49 16.44 15.85
CA ASP A 402 -20.49 16.31 16.89
C ASP A 402 -19.65 15.05 16.67
N PRO A 403 -18.38 15.15 16.25
CA PRO A 403 -17.53 13.98 16.06
C PRO A 403 -17.33 13.18 17.35
N THR A 404 -17.49 13.80 18.52
CA THR A 404 -17.28 13.13 19.82
C THR A 404 -18.44 12.24 20.25
N SER A 405 -19.60 12.34 19.60
CA SER A 405 -20.72 11.42 19.83
C SER A 405 -20.63 10.13 18.98
N MET A 406 -19.65 10.05 18.09
CA MET A 406 -19.46 8.94 17.16
C MET A 406 -18.41 7.96 17.69
N ASP A 407 -18.52 6.69 17.29
CA ASP A 407 -17.51 5.68 17.61
C ASP A 407 -16.18 6.03 16.89
N PRO A 408 -15.06 6.21 17.62
CA PRO A 408 -13.76 6.46 17.01
C PRO A 408 -13.35 5.35 16.03
N ASP A 409 -13.67 4.08 16.35
CA ASP A 409 -13.33 2.92 15.53
C ASP A 409 -14.21 2.84 14.25
N ALA A 410 -15.29 3.64 14.18
CA ALA A 410 -16.10 3.80 12.98
C ALA A 410 -15.63 4.96 12.06
N GLY A 411 -14.48 5.58 12.36
CA GLY A 411 -13.89 6.65 11.55
C GLY A 411 -14.36 8.07 11.92
N GLY A 412 -15.07 8.23 13.05
CA GLY A 412 -15.59 9.52 13.51
C GLY A 412 -14.52 10.61 13.70
N GLU A 413 -13.28 10.23 14.02
CA GLU A 413 -12.16 11.17 14.20
C GLU A 413 -11.79 11.98 12.94
N ARG A 414 -12.20 11.50 11.75
CA ARG A 414 -11.99 12.23 10.48
C ARG A 414 -13.13 13.18 10.14
N ILE A 415 -14.27 13.10 10.83
CA ILE A 415 -15.37 14.05 10.67
C ILE A 415 -15.00 15.33 11.41
N ARG A 416 -15.12 16.46 10.72
CA ARG A 416 -15.01 17.77 11.37
C ARG A 416 -16.36 18.19 11.96
N PRO A 417 -16.37 18.89 13.11
CA PRO A 417 -17.59 19.38 13.70
C PRO A 417 -18.27 20.39 12.78
N TRP A 418 -19.60 20.44 12.82
CA TRP A 418 -20.39 21.37 12.03
C TRP A 418 -21.61 21.85 12.82
N GLN A 419 -22.04 23.09 12.58
CA GLN A 419 -23.25 23.67 13.17
C GLN A 419 -23.89 24.64 12.18
N SER A 420 -25.22 24.63 12.08
CA SER A 420 -25.98 25.57 11.27
C SER A 420 -26.05 26.97 11.91
N ASP A 421 -26.32 27.98 11.10
CA ASP A 421 -26.76 29.29 11.61
C ASP A 421 -28.16 29.15 12.22
N PHE A 422 -28.54 30.08 13.08
CA PHE A 422 -29.88 30.18 13.66
C PHE A 422 -30.75 31.13 12.84
N GLY A 423 -32.04 30.81 12.64
CA GLY A 423 -33.00 31.73 12.03
C GLY A 423 -32.97 31.78 10.51
N ILE A 424 -32.47 30.75 9.83
CA ILE A 424 -32.50 30.68 8.36
C ILE A 424 -33.96 30.54 7.88
N ALA A 425 -34.32 31.30 6.84
CA ALA A 425 -35.71 31.40 6.39
C ALA A 425 -36.33 30.07 5.92
N SER A 426 -35.54 29.18 5.31
CA SER A 426 -36.00 27.85 4.91
C SER A 426 -36.28 26.92 6.08
N GLU A 427 -35.76 27.24 7.27
CA GLU A 427 -35.80 26.39 8.47
C GLU A 427 -36.90 26.84 9.44
N MET A 428 -37.65 27.89 9.10
CA MET A 428 -38.65 28.50 9.97
C MET A 428 -40.08 28.03 9.69
N THR A 429 -40.81 27.72 10.77
CA THR A 429 -42.24 27.45 10.73
C THR A 429 -43.02 28.47 11.55
N MET A 430 -44.07 29.04 10.96
CA MET A 430 -45.06 29.83 11.68
C MET A 430 -46.27 28.95 12.03
N ALA A 431 -46.50 28.72 13.33
CA ALA A 431 -47.70 28.04 13.80
C ALA A 431 -48.78 29.08 14.19
N SER A 432 -49.88 29.12 13.44
CA SER A 432 -51.01 30.00 13.74
C SER A 432 -52.18 29.22 14.32
N ALA A 433 -52.84 29.76 15.34
CA ALA A 433 -54.09 29.18 15.83
C ALA A 433 -55.16 29.26 14.72
N PRO A 434 -56.01 28.23 14.55
CA PRO A 434 -57.15 28.32 13.64
C PRO A 434 -57.99 29.55 13.98
N ALA A 435 -58.33 30.36 12.97
CA ALA A 435 -59.22 31.49 13.18
C ALA A 435 -60.52 31.00 13.82
N GLU A 436 -60.84 31.51 15.00
CA GLU A 436 -62.11 31.22 15.66
C GLU A 436 -63.23 31.77 14.77
N VAL A 437 -63.95 30.88 14.08
CA VAL A 437 -65.11 31.27 13.29
C VAL A 437 -66.17 31.69 14.28
N ALA A 438 -66.33 33.01 14.48
CA ALA A 438 -67.43 33.55 15.25
C ALA A 438 -68.74 32.94 14.71
N PRO A 439 -69.60 32.35 15.56
CA PRO A 439 -70.84 31.75 15.09
C PRO A 439 -71.63 32.83 14.36
N ALA A 440 -72.04 32.53 13.12
CA ALA A 440 -72.92 33.40 12.35
C ALA A 440 -74.16 33.71 13.22
N GLN A 441 -74.33 34.97 13.59
CA GLN A 441 -75.58 35.42 14.19
C GLN A 441 -76.69 35.18 13.16
N LEU A 442 -77.50 34.16 13.39
CA LEU A 442 -78.78 33.99 12.69
C LEU A 442 -79.60 35.26 12.96
N ALA A 443 -79.91 36.01 11.90
CA ALA A 443 -80.83 37.13 11.96
C ALA A 443 -82.18 36.63 12.48
N ALA A 444 -82.59 37.12 13.65
CA ALA A 444 -83.93 36.91 14.19
C ALA A 444 -84.94 37.70 13.35
N THR A 445 -85.44 37.11 12.26
CA THR A 445 -86.67 37.58 11.62
C THR A 445 -87.85 36.90 12.32
N GLY A 446 -88.37 37.55 13.36
CA GLY A 446 -89.70 37.27 13.87
C GLY A 446 -90.75 37.56 12.81
N GLY A 447 -91.64 36.60 12.56
CA GLY A 447 -92.76 36.74 11.63
C GLY A 447 -93.67 35.51 11.69
N SER A 448 -94.63 35.55 12.60
CA SER A 448 -95.71 34.57 12.75
C SER A 448 -96.71 34.65 11.58
N VAL A 449 -96.98 33.53 10.89
CA VAL A 449 -98.27 33.30 10.21
C VAL A 449 -98.62 31.82 10.26
N GLU A 450 -99.92 31.59 10.46
CA GLU A 450 -100.66 30.41 10.85
C GLU A 450 -100.70 29.25 9.83
N ALA A 451 -101.13 28.10 10.37
CA ALA A 451 -101.32 26.81 9.73
C ALA A 451 -102.50 26.75 8.71
N GLY A 452 -102.35 25.89 7.71
CA GLY A 452 -103.45 25.41 6.85
C GLY A 452 -103.01 24.27 5.92
N PRO A 453 -103.66 23.09 5.89
CA PRO A 453 -103.14 21.86 5.26
C PRO A 453 -103.76 21.54 3.88
N ALA A 454 -103.01 20.83 3.03
CA ALA A 454 -103.45 19.89 1.96
C ALA A 454 -102.25 19.62 1.02
N ALA A 455 -101.70 18.41 0.93
CA ALA A 455 -102.16 17.23 0.19
C ALA A 455 -101.71 17.19 -1.30
N PHE A 456 -101.29 15.99 -1.71
CA PHE A 456 -100.98 15.48 -3.07
C PHE A 456 -99.65 15.94 -3.72
N ALA A 457 -98.97 15.17 -4.56
CA ALA A 457 -98.78 13.73 -4.83
C ALA A 457 -97.91 13.70 -6.11
N ALA A 458 -96.93 12.78 -6.18
CA ALA A 458 -96.44 12.08 -7.39
C ALA A 458 -95.93 12.96 -8.59
N THR A 459 -95.04 12.58 -9.50
CA THR A 459 -94.44 11.30 -9.92
C THR A 459 -93.26 11.62 -10.85
N LEU A 460 -92.23 10.77 -10.81
CA LEU A 460 -91.42 10.19 -11.92
C LEU A 460 -91.24 10.91 -13.28
N VAL A 461 -89.99 10.89 -13.76
CA VAL A 461 -89.42 10.31 -15.02
C VAL A 461 -87.99 10.88 -15.12
N GLY A 462 -86.89 10.18 -15.42
CA GLY A 462 -86.63 8.90 -16.07
C GLY A 462 -85.54 9.07 -17.15
N LEU A 463 -84.85 7.97 -17.47
CA LEU A 463 -83.77 7.74 -18.49
C LEU A 463 -82.32 8.02 -18.04
N GLY A 464 -81.33 7.16 -18.27
CA GLY A 464 -81.27 5.86 -18.96
C GLY A 464 -79.80 5.56 -19.39
N ILE A 465 -79.27 4.34 -19.14
CA ILE A 465 -78.92 3.31 -20.16
C ILE A 465 -77.49 3.49 -20.77
N VAL A 466 -76.57 2.54 -21.01
CA VAL A 466 -76.42 1.06 -20.92
C VAL A 466 -74.93 0.68 -21.22
N SER A 467 -74.37 -0.21 -20.41
CA SER A 467 -73.62 -1.46 -20.68
C SER A 467 -72.44 -1.60 -21.67
N ALA A 468 -71.42 -2.38 -21.27
CA ALA A 468 -70.99 -3.63 -21.96
C ALA A 468 -69.97 -4.47 -21.13
N LEU A 469 -70.23 -5.79 -21.07
CA LEU A 469 -69.40 -6.88 -20.55
C LEU A 469 -68.53 -7.47 -21.67
N ILE A 470 -67.32 -7.98 -21.37
CA ILE A 470 -66.76 -9.20 -21.98
C ILE A 470 -65.96 -9.98 -20.93
N ALA A 471 -66.08 -11.31 -20.98
CA ALA A 471 -65.59 -12.27 -20.01
C ALA A 471 -64.47 -13.18 -20.57
N ARG A 472 -63.61 -13.63 -19.64
CA ARG A 472 -63.12 -15.01 -19.40
C ARG A 472 -62.13 -15.75 -20.34
N SER A 473 -61.23 -16.45 -19.60
CA SER A 473 -60.57 -17.76 -19.86
C SER A 473 -59.22 -17.67 -20.60
N THR A 474 -58.15 -18.44 -20.29
CA THR A 474 -57.94 -19.80 -19.77
C THR A 474 -56.51 -19.91 -19.15
N ARG A 475 -56.34 -20.51 -17.97
CA ARG A 475 -55.83 -21.88 -17.63
C ARG A 475 -54.37 -22.25 -18.03
N ARG A 476 -53.66 -22.68 -16.96
CA ARG A 476 -52.76 -23.86 -16.80
C ARG A 476 -51.30 -23.78 -17.30
N GLY A 477 -50.38 -23.69 -16.32
CA GLY A 477 -49.67 -24.88 -15.78
C GLY A 477 -48.24 -25.11 -16.25
N ALA A 478 -47.30 -25.25 -15.30
CA ALA A 478 -46.21 -26.24 -15.36
C ALA A 478 -45.48 -26.35 -14.00
N HIS A 479 -45.50 -27.56 -13.45
CA HIS A 479 -44.63 -28.12 -12.42
C HIS A 479 -43.33 -28.64 -13.06
N ARG A 480 -42.16 -28.38 -12.45
CA ARG A 480 -40.96 -29.27 -12.28
C ARG A 480 -39.74 -28.38 -11.95
N ALA A 481 -39.13 -28.44 -10.77
CA ALA A 481 -38.19 -29.46 -10.28
C ALA A 481 -37.02 -29.71 -11.26
N ASP A 482 -35.78 -29.36 -10.90
CA ASP A 482 -34.86 -30.29 -10.21
C ASP A 482 -33.54 -29.60 -9.80
N ARG A 483 -32.92 -30.22 -8.80
CA ARG A 483 -31.65 -30.05 -8.10
C ARG A 483 -30.42 -29.85 -9.00
N ARG A 484 -29.36 -29.26 -8.40
CA ARG A 484 -28.08 -29.96 -8.10
C ARG A 484 -27.14 -29.07 -7.29
N GLY A 485 -26.75 -29.55 -6.11
CA GLY A 485 -25.50 -29.14 -5.47
C GLY A 485 -24.34 -29.99 -5.97
N VAL A 486 -23.12 -29.47 -5.88
CA VAL A 486 -21.88 -30.26 -5.84
C VAL A 486 -20.87 -29.52 -4.94
N ARG A 487 -20.26 -30.31 -4.06
CA ARG A 487 -19.15 -30.01 -3.15
C ARG A 487 -17.89 -29.50 -3.88
N ARG A 488 -17.09 -28.69 -3.18
CA ARG A 488 -15.68 -29.01 -2.89
C ARG A 488 -15.40 -28.68 -1.43
#